data_AF-A0A7X9APE7-F1
#
_entry.id   AF-A0A7X9APE7-F1
#
_cell.length_a   1.000
_cell.length_b   1.000
_cell.length_c   1.000
_cell.angle_alpha   90.00
_cell.angle_beta   90.00
_cell.angle_gamma   90.00
#
_symmetry.space_group_name_H-M   'P 1'
#
loop_
_entity.id
_entity.type
_entity.pdbx_description
1 polymer ?
#
loop_
_entity_poly.entity_id
_entity_poly.type
_entity_poly.pdbx_seq_one_letter_code
_entity_poly.pdbx_strand_id
1 'polypeptide(L)'
;METCGLTAEYNPFHRGHARQLELIRETFGRDVGIVVCLSGPFCQHGVPAMLDKGERANIALSHGADLVIELPQAFALASAERFAEGAIGILRSTGVVRHIAYGSEYPEGRNAICEAAEFLADEPEELYDNILDGIRDGKGFAASRSDAVAGLTGNARHKAILEAPNSILAVEYEKALRKQRRETEDSGTDDNATSHEIETIALPLFDKQIQSSTAVRRVVSWAKYRTSEDVSGSTYSLLEVFRHLSSVLTHDSAAAVMKALAEGRGLVTEEMIASSLLLSPHFRDVEALKEINGMQGGLAERLCGVLRDDPLNVLRHGERTHDQEISLPYDRFIREMATRTHPASRVRRAILASAFNIRNDDTALCHDDPQYIRVLGFTRRGRRLLSFMRHTAALPVLMSASDARSLETESARRQAKLDLYAQAWWNHFASLHDVDEFKRSAIILK
;
A
#
# COMPACT_ATOMS: atom_id res chain seq x y z
N MET A 1 -8.18 17.35 21.34
CA MET A 1 -6.87 17.57 20.71
C MET A 1 -7.08 17.37 19.23
N GLU A 2 -6.66 18.31 18.39
CA GLU A 2 -6.83 18.18 16.95
C GLU A 2 -5.96 17.06 16.40
N THR A 3 -6.45 16.25 15.47
CA THR A 3 -5.69 15.13 14.90
C THR A 3 -6.00 14.90 13.43
N CYS A 4 -4.96 14.53 12.67
CA CYS A 4 -5.06 14.21 11.27
C CYS A 4 -4.45 12.83 11.01
N GLY A 5 -5.26 11.93 10.44
CA GLY A 5 -4.86 10.63 9.95
C GLY A 5 -4.41 10.72 8.48
N LEU A 6 -3.44 9.91 8.08
CA LEU A 6 -3.11 9.70 6.67
C LEU A 6 -2.64 8.27 6.44
N THR A 7 -2.81 7.80 5.22
CA THR A 7 -2.37 6.46 4.81
C THR A 7 -1.09 6.57 3.97
N ALA A 8 -0.13 5.69 4.20
CA ALA A 8 1.17 5.75 3.55
C ALA A 8 1.80 4.37 3.30
N GLU A 9 2.70 4.33 2.32
CA GLU A 9 3.60 3.18 2.10
C GLU A 9 5.06 3.52 2.41
N TYR A 10 5.46 4.78 2.24
CA TYR A 10 6.83 5.28 2.45
C TYR A 10 7.91 4.34 1.90
N ASN A 11 7.81 3.98 0.61
CA ASN A 11 8.60 2.93 -0.01
C ASN A 11 9.57 3.44 -1.12
N PRO A 12 10.67 4.14 -0.78
CA PRO A 12 11.07 4.61 0.55
C PRO A 12 10.52 6.02 0.88
N PHE A 13 10.79 6.53 2.08
CA PHE A 13 10.35 7.87 2.50
C PHE A 13 11.12 8.98 1.74
N HIS A 14 10.46 9.95 1.12
CA HIS A 14 11.10 11.02 0.33
C HIS A 14 10.65 12.41 0.74
N ARG A 15 11.27 13.46 0.16
CA ARG A 15 10.97 14.86 0.50
C ARG A 15 9.51 15.24 0.28
N GLY A 16 8.87 14.68 -0.74
CA GLY A 16 7.42 14.84 -0.94
C GLY A 16 6.57 14.36 0.25
N HIS A 17 6.96 13.26 0.92
CA HIS A 17 6.27 12.78 2.13
C HIS A 17 6.54 13.70 3.33
N ALA A 18 7.79 14.15 3.52
CA ALA A 18 8.11 15.15 4.55
C ALA A 18 7.25 16.41 4.37
N ARG A 19 7.16 16.91 3.13
CA ARG A 19 6.33 18.08 2.80
C ARG A 19 4.85 17.84 3.07
N GLN A 20 4.34 16.64 2.82
CA GLN A 20 2.96 16.28 3.16
C GLN A 20 2.69 16.40 4.67
N LEU A 21 3.61 15.91 5.52
CA LEU A 21 3.49 16.04 6.98
C LEU A 21 3.58 17.50 7.42
N GLU A 22 4.46 18.30 6.82
CA GLU A 22 4.55 19.73 7.06
C GLU A 22 3.27 20.47 6.68
N LEU A 23 2.68 20.17 5.51
CA LEU A 23 1.42 20.78 5.08
C LEU A 23 0.29 20.53 6.07
N ILE A 24 0.20 19.33 6.64
CA ILE A 24 -0.79 19.03 7.70
C ILE A 24 -0.58 19.95 8.91
N ARG A 25 0.67 20.23 9.30
CA ARG A 25 1.01 21.17 10.39
C ARG A 25 0.68 22.61 10.04
N GLU A 26 0.88 23.01 8.79
CA GLU A 26 0.53 24.34 8.30
C GLU A 26 -0.98 24.54 8.29
N THR A 27 -1.75 23.51 7.90
CA THR A 27 -3.22 23.55 7.85
C THR A 27 -3.87 23.56 9.24
N PHE A 28 -3.46 22.67 10.15
CA PHE A 28 -4.13 22.46 11.44
C PHE A 28 -3.37 23.05 12.64
N GLY A 29 -2.23 23.68 12.39
CA GLY A 29 -1.35 24.22 13.43
C GLY A 29 -0.34 23.21 13.96
N ARG A 30 0.69 23.74 14.64
CA ARG A 30 1.87 22.96 15.07
C ARG A 30 1.55 21.85 16.07
N ASP A 31 0.40 21.89 16.74
CA ASP A 31 0.03 20.97 17.81
C ASP A 31 -0.86 19.79 17.39
N VAL A 32 -1.32 19.74 16.14
CA VAL A 32 -2.14 18.64 15.60
C VAL A 32 -1.48 17.27 15.84
N GLY A 33 -2.22 16.24 16.24
CA GLY A 33 -1.68 14.88 16.30
C GLY A 33 -1.68 14.25 14.91
N ILE A 34 -0.52 13.85 14.38
CA ILE A 34 -0.46 13.16 13.08
C ILE A 34 -0.40 11.65 13.29
N VAL A 35 -1.40 10.93 12.78
CA VAL A 35 -1.49 9.46 12.82
C VAL A 35 -1.25 8.92 11.41
N VAL A 36 -0.21 8.09 11.23
CA VAL A 36 0.09 7.46 9.95
C VAL A 36 -0.33 5.99 9.99
N CYS A 37 -1.24 5.59 9.10
CA CYS A 37 -1.54 4.20 8.80
C CYS A 37 -0.59 3.72 7.69
N LEU A 38 0.40 2.90 8.06
CA LEU A 38 1.53 2.52 7.22
C LEU A 38 1.38 1.07 6.74
N SER A 39 1.49 0.84 5.43
CA SER A 39 1.60 -0.53 4.88
C SER A 39 2.75 -1.30 5.53
N GLY A 40 2.52 -2.56 5.86
CA GLY A 40 3.53 -3.48 6.40
C GLY A 40 4.61 -3.87 5.38
N PRO A 41 5.09 -5.13 5.39
CA PRO A 41 6.22 -5.56 4.55
C PRO A 41 5.92 -5.59 3.05
N PHE A 42 4.65 -5.66 2.63
CA PHE A 42 4.24 -5.57 1.23
C PHE A 42 3.19 -4.49 1.00
N CYS A 43 3.38 -3.76 -0.10
CA CYS A 43 2.65 -2.55 -0.48
C CYS A 43 1.50 -2.86 -1.46
N GLN A 44 0.56 -1.92 -1.59
CA GLN A 44 -0.67 -1.99 -2.41
C GLN A 44 -0.36 -2.25 -3.87
N HIS A 45 0.75 -1.73 -4.36
CA HIS A 45 1.21 -1.94 -5.72
C HIS A 45 1.69 -3.39 -6.00
N GLY A 46 1.64 -4.28 -4.99
CA GLY A 46 2.10 -5.67 -5.08
C GLY A 46 3.61 -5.79 -5.04
N VAL A 47 4.29 -4.89 -4.33
CA VAL A 47 5.76 -4.85 -4.25
C VAL A 47 6.19 -4.96 -2.78
N PRO A 48 7.36 -5.54 -2.48
CA PRO A 48 7.92 -5.46 -1.14
C PRO A 48 8.21 -4.01 -0.77
N ALA A 49 8.05 -3.67 0.51
CA ALA A 49 8.65 -2.48 1.07
C ALA A 49 10.17 -2.61 0.97
N MET A 50 10.85 -1.57 0.48
CA MET A 50 12.30 -1.58 0.31
C MET A 50 12.99 -1.72 1.66
N LEU A 51 12.47 -1.04 2.68
CA LEU A 51 12.98 -1.05 4.06
C LEU A 51 11.93 -1.63 5.00
N ASP A 52 12.43 -2.16 6.13
CA ASP A 52 11.60 -2.72 7.20
C ASP A 52 10.54 -1.71 7.68
N LYS A 53 9.37 -2.22 8.09
CA LYS A 53 8.27 -1.38 8.58
C LYS A 53 8.64 -0.54 9.80
N GLY A 54 9.51 -1.05 10.68
CA GLY A 54 10.06 -0.32 11.82
C GLY A 54 10.97 0.82 11.37
N GLU A 55 11.87 0.57 10.41
CA GLU A 55 12.75 1.62 9.86
C GLU A 55 11.93 2.76 9.22
N ARG A 56 10.92 2.40 8.41
CA ARG A 56 10.00 3.37 7.80
C ARG A 56 9.18 4.14 8.84
N ALA A 57 8.70 3.47 9.89
CA ALA A 57 7.99 4.10 10.99
C ALA A 57 8.91 5.08 11.75
N ASN A 58 10.16 4.70 12.02
CA ASN A 58 11.14 5.56 12.68
C ASN A 58 11.39 6.84 11.86
N ILE A 59 11.62 6.70 10.55
CA ILE A 59 11.83 7.85 9.65
C ILE A 59 10.59 8.76 9.64
N ALA A 60 9.38 8.19 9.57
CA ALA A 60 8.14 8.98 9.60
C ALA A 60 8.00 9.79 10.91
N LEU A 61 8.31 9.18 12.05
CA LEU A 61 8.28 9.85 13.36
C LEU A 61 9.29 11.01 13.42
N SER A 62 10.51 10.80 12.90
CA SER A 62 11.56 11.84 12.81
C SER A 62 11.17 13.02 11.91
N HIS A 63 10.20 12.83 11.02
CA HIS A 63 9.68 13.86 10.11
C HIS A 63 8.32 14.43 10.53
N GLY A 64 7.84 14.17 11.75
CA GLY A 64 6.71 14.87 12.35
C GLY A 64 5.40 14.07 12.45
N ALA A 65 5.42 12.78 12.07
CA ALA A 65 4.36 11.85 12.50
C ALA A 65 4.42 11.68 14.03
N ASP A 66 3.27 11.53 14.68
CA ASP A 66 3.21 11.34 16.13
C ASP A 66 2.92 9.90 16.52
N LEU A 67 2.13 9.20 15.72
CA LEU A 67 1.77 7.80 15.91
C LEU A 67 1.80 7.10 14.56
N VAL A 68 2.49 5.96 14.47
CA VAL A 68 2.50 5.10 13.29
C VAL A 68 1.86 3.78 13.65
N ILE A 69 0.82 3.40 12.93
CA ILE A 69 0.09 2.13 13.05
C ILE A 69 0.22 1.35 11.74
N GLU A 70 0.23 0.03 11.83
CA GLU A 70 0.35 -0.86 10.68
C GLU A 70 -1.02 -1.08 10.03
N LEU A 71 -1.08 -1.02 8.70
CA LEU A 71 -2.17 -1.55 7.90
C LEU A 71 -1.94 -3.06 7.73
N PRO A 72 -2.85 -3.94 8.22
CA PRO A 72 -2.72 -5.38 8.08
C PRO A 72 -2.56 -5.78 6.62
N GLN A 73 -1.79 -6.83 6.43
CA GLN A 73 -1.30 -7.26 5.13
C GLN A 73 -2.43 -7.65 4.18
N ALA A 74 -3.56 -8.14 4.73
CA ALA A 74 -4.80 -8.44 4.00
C ALA A 74 -5.31 -7.23 3.20
N PHE A 75 -5.23 -6.02 3.77
CA PHE A 75 -5.64 -4.78 3.13
C PHE A 75 -4.50 -4.12 2.36
N ALA A 76 -3.28 -4.17 2.91
CA ALA A 76 -2.10 -3.59 2.27
C ALA A 76 -1.75 -4.25 0.93
N LEU A 77 -2.17 -5.50 0.68
CA LEU A 77 -2.02 -6.19 -0.61
C LEU A 77 -3.31 -6.29 -1.44
N ALA A 78 -4.33 -5.48 -1.14
CA ALA A 78 -5.61 -5.54 -1.83
C ALA A 78 -5.75 -4.50 -2.97
N SER A 79 -6.95 -4.45 -3.59
CA SER A 79 -7.32 -3.39 -4.54
C SER A 79 -7.33 -2.01 -3.85
N ALA A 80 -7.40 -0.93 -4.63
CA ALA A 80 -7.47 0.43 -4.07
C ALA A 80 -8.67 0.62 -3.13
N GLU A 81 -9.82 0.06 -3.51
CA GLU A 81 -11.04 0.05 -2.69
C GLU A 81 -10.82 -0.64 -1.35
N ARG A 82 -10.36 -1.90 -1.34
CA ARG A 82 -10.20 -2.64 -0.09
C ARG A 82 -9.04 -2.14 0.76
N PHE A 83 -8.00 -1.60 0.13
CA PHE A 83 -6.93 -0.87 0.81
C PHE A 83 -7.47 0.37 1.53
N ALA A 84 -8.32 1.15 0.88
CA ALA A 84 -8.95 2.32 1.47
C ALA A 84 -9.91 1.95 2.61
N GLU A 85 -10.75 0.93 2.44
CA GLU A 85 -11.62 0.41 3.51
C GLU A 85 -10.82 0.02 4.75
N GLY A 86 -9.75 -0.76 4.58
CA GLY A 86 -8.90 -1.16 5.70
C GLY A 86 -8.21 0.01 6.39
N ALA A 87 -7.66 0.94 5.61
CA ALA A 87 -6.93 2.09 6.15
C ALA A 87 -7.85 3.07 6.89
N ILE A 88 -9.00 3.41 6.31
CA ILE A 88 -10.00 4.27 6.93
C ILE A 88 -10.60 3.59 8.15
N GLY A 89 -10.94 2.30 8.05
CA GLY A 89 -11.48 1.53 9.16
C GLY A 89 -10.56 1.51 10.38
N ILE A 90 -9.25 1.34 10.18
CA ILE A 90 -8.26 1.41 11.26
C ILE A 90 -8.15 2.81 11.84
N LEU A 91 -8.02 3.84 11.00
CA LEU A 91 -7.89 5.23 11.45
C LEU A 91 -9.11 5.65 12.27
N ARG A 92 -10.33 5.31 11.82
CA ARG A 92 -11.58 5.53 12.58
C ARG A 92 -11.61 4.75 13.87
N SER A 93 -11.21 3.48 13.84
CA SER A 93 -11.19 2.61 15.01
C SER A 93 -10.22 3.05 16.10
N THR A 94 -9.28 3.96 15.82
CA THR A 94 -8.48 4.59 16.89
C THR A 94 -9.34 5.43 17.84
N GLY A 95 -10.47 5.94 17.35
CA GLY A 95 -11.33 6.89 18.04
C GLY A 95 -10.68 8.24 18.34
N VAL A 96 -9.44 8.50 17.89
CA VAL A 96 -8.74 9.78 18.12
C VAL A 96 -8.63 10.65 16.88
N VAL A 97 -8.70 10.07 15.67
CA VAL A 97 -8.59 10.78 14.38
C VAL A 97 -9.81 11.68 14.17
N ARG A 98 -9.59 12.94 13.73
CA ARG A 98 -10.64 13.92 13.43
C ARG A 98 -10.65 14.38 11.98
N HIS A 99 -9.48 14.44 11.37
CA HIS A 99 -9.33 14.73 9.95
C HIS A 99 -8.59 13.61 9.24
N ILE A 100 -8.81 13.45 7.94
CA ILE A 100 -8.00 12.56 7.09
C ILE A 100 -7.39 13.36 5.94
N ALA A 101 -6.08 13.27 5.79
CA ALA A 101 -5.37 13.88 4.67
C ALA A 101 -4.94 12.83 3.65
N TYR A 102 -5.11 13.15 2.37
CA TYR A 102 -4.59 12.38 1.26
C TYR A 102 -3.95 13.29 0.21
N GLY A 103 -2.93 12.78 -0.48
CA GLY A 103 -2.37 13.47 -1.63
C GLY A 103 -3.29 13.36 -2.84
N SER A 104 -3.39 14.40 -3.67
CA SER A 104 -4.15 14.36 -4.91
C SER A 104 -3.47 15.18 -6.01
N GLU A 105 -3.58 14.70 -7.25
CA GLU A 105 -3.24 15.50 -8.44
C GLU A 105 -4.16 16.72 -8.60
N TYR A 106 -5.34 16.70 -7.98
CA TYR A 106 -6.37 17.74 -8.06
C TYR A 106 -6.79 18.21 -6.66
N PRO A 107 -5.91 18.84 -5.87
CA PRO A 107 -6.20 19.23 -4.49
C PRO A 107 -7.36 20.23 -4.39
N GLU A 108 -7.43 21.20 -5.30
CA GLU A 108 -8.56 22.15 -5.43
C GLU A 108 -9.87 21.46 -5.88
N GLY A 109 -9.77 20.23 -6.37
CA GLY A 109 -10.88 19.41 -6.87
C GLY A 109 -11.54 18.55 -5.81
N ARG A 110 -11.31 18.80 -4.50
CA ARG A 110 -11.84 17.97 -3.41
C ARG A 110 -13.35 17.73 -3.53
N ASN A 111 -14.15 18.74 -3.88
CA ASN A 111 -15.59 18.56 -4.05
C ASN A 111 -15.93 17.56 -5.16
N ALA A 112 -15.22 17.60 -6.29
CA ALA A 112 -15.41 16.62 -7.38
C ALA A 112 -14.91 15.21 -7.01
N ILE A 113 -13.95 15.09 -6.09
CA ILE A 113 -13.55 13.79 -5.52
C ILE A 113 -14.70 13.23 -4.68
N CYS A 114 -15.32 14.06 -3.83
CA CYS A 114 -16.47 13.66 -3.02
C CYS A 114 -17.69 13.30 -3.87
N GLU A 115 -18.00 14.11 -4.89
CA GLU A 115 -19.10 13.85 -5.84
C GLU A 115 -18.90 12.51 -6.56
N ALA A 116 -17.68 12.23 -7.05
CA ALA A 116 -17.36 10.95 -7.67
C ALA A 116 -17.49 9.79 -6.68
N ALA A 117 -17.04 9.97 -5.44
CA ALA A 117 -17.14 8.96 -4.38
C ALA A 117 -18.60 8.67 -3.99
N GLU A 118 -19.43 9.71 -3.87
CA GLU A 118 -20.86 9.61 -3.62
C GLU A 118 -21.55 8.82 -4.72
N PHE A 119 -21.36 9.24 -5.98
CA PHE A 119 -21.94 8.55 -7.13
C PHE A 119 -21.52 7.07 -7.21
N LEU A 120 -20.25 6.78 -6.95
CA LEU A 120 -19.72 5.41 -6.95
C LEU A 120 -20.17 4.57 -5.75
N ALA A 121 -20.55 5.20 -4.63
CA ALA A 121 -21.05 4.51 -3.45
C ALA A 121 -22.55 4.19 -3.53
N ASP A 122 -23.29 4.91 -4.38
CA ASP A 122 -24.72 4.66 -4.63
C ASP A 122 -24.94 3.51 -5.63
N GLU A 123 -23.91 3.11 -6.37
CA GLU A 123 -23.92 2.03 -7.37
C GLU A 123 -25.19 2.02 -8.25
N PRO A 124 -25.46 3.12 -8.99
CA PRO A 124 -26.67 3.20 -9.81
C PRO A 124 -26.68 2.11 -10.88
N GLU A 125 -27.86 1.55 -11.18
CA GLU A 125 -28.01 0.41 -12.10
C GLU A 125 -27.36 0.68 -13.47
N GLU A 126 -27.49 1.91 -13.99
CA GLU A 126 -26.94 2.30 -15.28
C GLU A 126 -25.41 2.30 -15.32
N LEU A 127 -24.73 2.43 -14.17
CA LEU A 127 -23.26 2.47 -14.12
C LEU A 127 -22.67 1.14 -14.61
N TYR A 128 -23.22 0.02 -14.15
CA TYR A 128 -22.70 -1.29 -14.50
C TYR A 128 -22.85 -1.59 -15.99
N ASP A 129 -24.02 -1.27 -16.56
CA ASP A 129 -24.28 -1.45 -17.98
C ASP A 129 -23.32 -0.61 -18.85
N ASN A 130 -23.10 0.65 -18.51
CA ASN A 130 -22.14 1.51 -19.20
C ASN A 130 -20.69 0.99 -19.10
N ILE A 131 -20.31 0.41 -17.96
CA ILE A 131 -18.99 -0.22 -17.80
C ILE A 131 -18.86 -1.43 -18.72
N LEU A 132 -19.88 -2.30 -18.75
CA LEU A 132 -19.90 -3.50 -19.59
C LEU A 132 -19.85 -3.15 -21.08
N ASP A 133 -20.59 -2.14 -21.51
CA ASP A 133 -20.57 -1.67 -22.90
C ASP A 133 -19.18 -1.14 -23.28
N GLY A 134 -18.54 -0.36 -22.41
CA GLY A 134 -17.16 0.05 -22.62
C GLY A 134 -16.18 -1.14 -22.74
N ILE A 135 -16.37 -2.20 -21.94
CA ILE A 135 -15.55 -3.42 -22.02
C ILE A 135 -15.81 -4.17 -23.34
N ARG A 136 -17.08 -4.27 -23.78
CA ARG A 136 -17.46 -4.86 -25.08
C ARG A 136 -16.82 -4.09 -26.24
N ASP A 137 -16.69 -2.77 -26.11
CA ASP A 137 -15.99 -1.89 -27.07
C ASP A 137 -14.45 -1.98 -26.98
N GLY A 138 -13.90 -2.89 -26.17
CA GLY A 138 -12.45 -3.10 -26.04
C GLY A 138 -11.74 -2.12 -25.11
N LYS A 139 -12.48 -1.32 -24.33
CA LYS A 139 -11.89 -0.52 -23.23
C LYS A 139 -11.55 -1.45 -22.05
N GLY A 140 -10.52 -1.09 -21.29
CA GLY A 140 -10.22 -1.77 -20.03
C GLY A 140 -11.18 -1.30 -18.93
N PHE A 141 -11.39 -2.11 -17.89
CA PHE A 141 -12.33 -1.81 -16.80
C PHE A 141 -12.16 -0.40 -16.22
N ALA A 142 -10.93 0.04 -15.95
CA ALA A 142 -10.67 1.36 -15.40
C ALA A 142 -11.11 2.50 -16.34
N ALA A 143 -10.83 2.36 -17.64
CA ALA A 143 -11.24 3.34 -18.65
C ALA A 143 -12.75 3.34 -18.87
N SER A 144 -13.39 2.16 -18.89
CA SER A 144 -14.84 2.04 -18.96
C SER A 144 -15.51 2.68 -17.74
N ARG A 145 -14.99 2.44 -16.53
CA ARG A 145 -15.48 3.03 -15.28
C ARG A 145 -15.35 4.56 -15.30
N SER A 146 -14.19 5.10 -15.66
CA SER A 146 -13.99 6.55 -15.70
C SER A 146 -14.86 7.25 -16.74
N ASP A 147 -15.06 6.63 -17.91
CA ASP A 147 -15.95 7.13 -18.96
C ASP A 147 -17.42 7.10 -18.50
N ALA A 148 -17.87 5.98 -17.93
CA ALA A 148 -19.24 5.81 -17.44
C ALA A 148 -19.58 6.83 -16.35
N VAL A 149 -18.70 7.00 -15.35
CA VAL A 149 -18.91 7.99 -14.29
C VAL A 149 -19.00 9.40 -14.87
N ALA A 150 -18.06 9.81 -15.73
CA ALA A 150 -18.09 11.15 -16.31
C ALA A 150 -19.32 11.40 -17.18
N GLY A 151 -19.81 10.39 -17.90
CA GLY A 151 -21.03 10.45 -18.70
C GLY A 151 -22.29 10.59 -17.85
N LEU A 152 -22.45 9.74 -16.83
CA LEU A 152 -23.64 9.71 -15.98
C LEU A 152 -23.74 10.91 -15.04
N THR A 153 -22.61 11.41 -14.53
CA THR A 153 -22.60 12.62 -13.69
C THR A 153 -22.58 13.92 -14.50
N GLY A 154 -22.34 13.86 -15.82
CA GLY A 154 -22.14 15.04 -16.66
C GLY A 154 -20.90 15.88 -16.32
N ASN A 155 -19.95 15.33 -15.55
CA ASN A 155 -18.77 16.05 -15.06
C ASN A 155 -17.48 15.40 -15.59
N ALA A 156 -16.91 16.00 -16.64
CA ALA A 156 -15.69 15.50 -17.27
C ALA A 156 -14.48 15.43 -16.32
N ARG A 157 -14.49 16.18 -15.19
CA ARG A 157 -13.41 16.12 -14.19
C ARG A 157 -13.36 14.77 -13.48
N HIS A 158 -14.48 14.07 -13.33
CA HIS A 158 -14.50 12.76 -12.69
C HIS A 158 -13.64 11.74 -13.43
N LYS A 159 -13.61 11.80 -14.77
CA LYS A 159 -12.72 10.96 -15.58
C LYS A 159 -11.25 11.21 -15.21
N ALA A 160 -10.83 12.47 -15.22
CA ALA A 160 -9.44 12.84 -14.90
C ALA A 160 -9.04 12.44 -13.46
N ILE A 161 -9.95 12.59 -12.50
CA ILE A 161 -9.77 12.17 -11.11
C ILE A 161 -9.58 10.65 -11.02
N LEU A 162 -10.41 9.85 -11.72
CA LEU A 162 -10.36 8.40 -11.69
C LEU A 162 -9.17 7.81 -12.47
N GLU A 163 -8.66 8.52 -13.46
CA GLU A 163 -7.45 8.12 -14.21
C GLU A 163 -6.15 8.42 -13.44
N ALA A 164 -6.18 9.35 -12.49
CA ALA A 164 -5.02 9.77 -11.72
C ALA A 164 -4.82 8.90 -10.46
N PRO A 165 -3.60 8.36 -10.21
CA PRO A 165 -3.40 7.28 -9.23
C PRO A 165 -3.60 7.70 -7.77
N ASN A 166 -3.29 8.94 -7.38
CA ASN A 166 -3.55 9.37 -5.99
C ASN A 166 -5.00 9.85 -5.83
N SER A 167 -5.56 10.44 -6.87
CA SER A 167 -6.95 10.95 -6.86
C SER A 167 -7.98 9.82 -6.88
N ILE A 168 -7.76 8.71 -7.59
CA ILE A 168 -8.62 7.53 -7.47
C ILE A 168 -8.57 6.96 -6.05
N LEU A 169 -7.40 6.95 -5.40
CA LEU A 169 -7.28 6.48 -4.04
C LEU A 169 -8.01 7.41 -3.05
N ALA A 170 -8.00 8.72 -3.30
CA ALA A 170 -8.80 9.70 -2.57
C ALA A 170 -10.31 9.43 -2.70
N VAL A 171 -10.79 9.09 -3.91
CA VAL A 171 -12.19 8.68 -4.13
C VAL A 171 -12.52 7.43 -3.31
N GLU A 172 -11.65 6.42 -3.29
CA GLU A 172 -11.89 5.20 -2.50
C GLU A 172 -11.85 5.47 -0.98
N TYR A 173 -11.05 6.42 -0.49
CA TYR A 173 -11.09 6.85 0.92
C TYR A 173 -12.43 7.51 1.28
N GLU A 174 -12.93 8.40 0.43
CA GLU A 174 -14.22 9.08 0.62
C GLU A 174 -15.37 8.06 0.56
N LYS A 175 -15.32 7.09 -0.36
CA LYS A 175 -16.26 5.96 -0.40
C LYS A 175 -16.24 5.16 0.90
N ALA A 176 -15.06 4.79 1.39
CA ALA A 176 -14.93 4.04 2.64
C ALA A 176 -15.49 4.82 3.84
N LEU A 177 -15.24 6.14 3.92
CA LEU A 177 -15.83 7.00 4.95
C LEU A 177 -17.36 7.00 4.90
N ARG A 178 -17.96 7.12 3.69
CA ARG A 178 -19.41 7.10 3.51
C ARG A 178 -20.03 5.76 3.91
N LYS A 179 -19.44 4.65 3.48
CA LYS A 179 -19.91 3.29 3.83
C LYS A 179 -20.02 3.14 5.34
N GLN A 180 -18.99 3.53 6.08
CA GLN A 180 -19.01 3.38 7.53
C GLN A 180 -19.93 4.39 8.25
N ARG A 181 -20.25 5.53 7.64
CA ARG A 181 -21.30 6.44 8.18
C ARG A 181 -22.67 5.79 8.09
N ARG A 182 -23.02 5.21 6.94
CA ARG A 182 -24.28 4.47 6.75
C ARG A 182 -24.41 3.31 7.74
N GLU A 183 -23.35 2.53 7.93
CA GLU A 183 -23.33 1.44 8.92
C GLU A 183 -23.55 1.93 10.37
N THR A 184 -23.06 3.13 10.70
CA THR A 184 -23.27 3.74 12.03
C THR A 184 -24.71 4.27 12.19
N GLU A 185 -25.29 4.85 11.13
CA GLU A 185 -26.67 5.34 11.11
C GLU A 185 -27.68 4.18 11.20
N ASP A 186 -27.48 3.11 10.43
CA ASP A 186 -28.36 1.93 10.37
C ASP A 186 -28.34 1.12 11.67
N SER A 187 -27.23 1.13 12.42
CA SER A 187 -27.11 0.40 13.68
C SER A 187 -27.84 1.09 14.85
N GLY A 188 -28.37 2.30 14.67
CA GLY A 188 -29.18 3.00 15.67
C GLY A 188 -28.42 3.37 16.96
N THR A 189 -27.10 3.20 16.98
CA THR A 189 -26.22 3.68 18.05
C THR A 189 -26.05 5.19 17.93
N ASP A 190 -27.03 5.93 18.45
CA ASP A 190 -26.91 7.35 18.76
C ASP A 190 -26.01 7.51 20.01
N ASP A 191 -24.73 7.12 19.87
CA ASP A 191 -23.72 7.32 20.89
C ASP A 191 -23.36 8.81 20.91
N ASN A 192 -24.07 9.52 21.80
CA ASN A 192 -23.97 10.95 22.14
C ASN A 192 -22.55 11.44 22.54
N ALA A 193 -21.48 10.70 22.25
CA ALA A 193 -20.11 11.05 22.61
C ALA A 193 -19.06 10.97 21.47
N THR A 194 -19.32 10.35 20.30
CA THR A 194 -18.20 10.04 19.37
C THR A 194 -18.45 10.00 17.86
N SER A 195 -19.64 10.28 17.33
CA SER A 195 -19.82 10.39 15.86
C SER A 195 -19.38 11.76 15.33
N HIS A 196 -18.18 12.24 15.70
CA HIS A 196 -17.64 13.41 15.03
C HIS A 196 -17.37 13.04 13.57
N GLU A 197 -18.02 13.78 12.68
CA GLU A 197 -17.82 13.63 11.26
C GLU A 197 -16.33 13.84 10.94
N ILE A 198 -15.68 12.82 10.37
CA ILE A 198 -14.30 12.96 9.94
C ILE A 198 -14.29 13.73 8.63
N GLU A 199 -13.69 14.91 8.68
CA GLU A 199 -13.48 15.73 7.49
C GLU A 199 -12.20 15.31 6.78
N THR A 200 -12.20 15.44 5.46
CA THR A 200 -11.04 15.10 4.63
C THR A 200 -10.38 16.34 4.05
N ILE A 201 -9.07 16.29 3.82
CA ILE A 201 -8.33 17.32 3.11
C ILE A 201 -7.51 16.71 1.98
N ALA A 202 -7.67 17.28 0.79
CA ALA A 202 -6.86 16.97 -0.37
C ALA A 202 -5.60 17.86 -0.38
N LEU A 203 -4.42 17.24 -0.29
CA LEU A 203 -3.13 17.93 -0.27
C LEU A 203 -2.46 17.87 -1.65
N PRO A 204 -1.75 18.94 -2.06
CA PRO A 204 -0.99 18.92 -3.30
C PRO A 204 0.16 17.92 -3.25
N LEU A 205 0.46 17.30 -4.39
CA LEU A 205 1.64 16.46 -4.55
C LEU A 205 2.87 17.34 -4.88
N PHE A 206 3.93 17.19 -4.10
CA PHE A 206 5.15 17.99 -4.27
C PHE A 206 6.13 17.36 -5.26
N ASP A 207 6.53 18.10 -6.31
CA ASP A 207 7.54 17.73 -7.30
C ASP A 207 7.44 16.29 -7.82
N LYS A 208 6.24 15.81 -8.17
CA LYS A 208 5.97 14.40 -8.51
C LYS A 208 6.87 13.83 -9.62
N GLN A 209 7.35 14.69 -10.54
CA GLN A 209 8.28 14.28 -11.60
C GLN A 209 9.68 13.93 -11.08
N ILE A 210 10.09 14.51 -9.95
CA ILE A 210 11.40 14.31 -9.31
C ILE A 210 11.25 13.35 -8.12
N GLN A 211 10.19 13.51 -7.32
CA GLN A 211 9.95 12.82 -6.06
C GLN A 211 9.19 11.50 -6.26
N SER A 212 9.73 10.60 -7.08
CA SER A 212 9.11 9.30 -7.39
C SER A 212 9.74 8.15 -6.62
N SER A 213 8.98 7.59 -5.68
CA SER A 213 9.35 6.34 -4.97
C SER A 213 9.66 5.18 -5.95
N THR A 214 8.95 5.12 -7.09
CA THR A 214 9.17 4.09 -8.12
C THR A 214 10.51 4.26 -8.82
N ALA A 215 10.91 5.50 -9.14
CA ALA A 215 12.22 5.76 -9.75
C ALA A 215 13.37 5.36 -8.81
N VAL A 216 13.24 5.70 -7.52
CA VAL A 216 14.20 5.28 -6.49
C VAL A 216 14.30 3.75 -6.40
N ARG A 217 13.17 3.04 -6.35
CA ARG A 217 13.16 1.57 -6.34
C ARG A 217 13.84 0.95 -7.56
N ARG A 218 13.67 1.53 -8.76
CA ARG A 218 14.35 1.06 -9.98
C ARG A 218 15.87 1.20 -9.87
N VAL A 219 16.36 2.37 -9.42
CA VAL A 219 17.81 2.62 -9.26
C VAL A 219 18.43 1.65 -8.25
N VAL A 220 17.80 1.47 -7.10
CA VAL A 220 18.27 0.55 -6.05
C VAL A 220 18.24 -0.91 -6.51
N SER A 221 17.15 -1.33 -7.16
CA SER A 221 17.00 -2.71 -7.65
C SER A 221 18.04 -3.03 -8.72
N TRP A 222 18.34 -2.07 -9.59
CA TRP A 222 19.41 -2.23 -10.59
C TRP A 222 20.80 -2.32 -9.97
N ALA A 223 21.10 -1.46 -8.99
CA ALA A 223 22.36 -1.51 -8.27
C ALA A 223 22.59 -2.88 -7.62
N LYS A 224 21.52 -3.51 -7.09
CA LYS A 224 21.58 -4.83 -6.47
C LYS A 224 21.58 -6.00 -7.46
N TYR A 225 20.86 -5.90 -8.58
CA TYR A 225 20.81 -6.96 -9.60
C TYR A 225 22.17 -7.20 -10.27
N ARG A 226 22.95 -6.14 -10.54
CA ARG A 226 24.26 -6.30 -11.19
C ARG A 226 25.35 -6.83 -10.26
N THR A 227 25.23 -6.70 -8.94
CA THR A 227 26.21 -7.32 -8.03
C THR A 227 26.10 -8.84 -8.00
N SER A 228 24.98 -9.42 -8.50
CA SER A 228 24.84 -10.87 -8.71
C SER A 228 25.28 -11.37 -10.09
N GLU A 229 25.32 -10.50 -11.11
CA GLU A 229 25.69 -10.85 -12.49
C GLU A 229 26.87 -9.96 -12.96
N ASP A 230 28.10 -10.41 -12.72
CA ASP A 230 29.31 -9.73 -13.18
C ASP A 230 29.40 -9.75 -14.72
N VAL A 231 28.97 -8.66 -15.37
CA VAL A 231 29.31 -8.36 -16.77
C VAL A 231 29.69 -6.88 -16.89
N SER A 232 30.96 -6.68 -17.20
CA SER A 232 31.67 -5.44 -17.55
C SER A 232 30.82 -4.27 -18.06
N GLY A 233 31.08 -3.06 -17.53
CA GLY A 233 31.19 -1.87 -18.38
C GLY A 233 30.34 -0.64 -18.07
N SER A 234 29.45 -0.64 -17.07
CA SER A 234 28.79 0.61 -16.61
C SER A 234 28.20 0.44 -15.21
N THR A 235 29.05 0.47 -14.18
CA THR A 235 28.63 0.39 -12.78
C THR A 235 28.03 1.72 -12.35
N TYR A 236 26.81 1.73 -11.80
CA TYR A 236 26.45 2.82 -10.91
C TYR A 236 27.33 2.67 -9.67
N SER A 237 28.37 3.50 -9.53
CA SER A 237 29.13 3.47 -8.30
C SER A 237 28.19 3.75 -7.11
N LEU A 238 28.48 3.23 -5.91
CA LEU A 238 27.70 3.57 -4.71
C LEU A 238 27.56 5.10 -4.55
N LEU A 239 28.53 5.86 -5.03
CA LEU A 239 28.49 7.32 -5.08
C LEU A 239 27.42 7.86 -6.03
N GLU A 240 27.23 7.26 -7.21
CA GLU A 240 26.18 7.67 -8.15
C GLU A 240 24.79 7.30 -7.65
N VAL A 241 24.64 6.11 -7.04
CA VAL A 241 23.41 5.74 -6.34
C VAL A 241 23.12 6.76 -5.25
N PHE A 242 24.09 7.06 -4.39
CA PHE A 242 23.95 8.05 -3.33
C PHE A 242 23.54 9.43 -3.85
N ARG A 243 24.14 9.91 -4.96
CA ARG A 243 23.76 11.20 -5.58
C ARG A 243 22.30 11.20 -6.03
N HIS A 244 21.84 10.12 -6.66
CA HIS A 244 20.45 9.99 -7.08
C HIS A 244 19.49 9.91 -5.88
N LEU A 245 19.82 9.10 -4.88
CA LEU A 245 19.00 8.98 -3.68
C LEU A 245 18.93 10.31 -2.92
N SER A 246 20.04 11.02 -2.80
CA SER A 246 20.12 12.27 -2.04
C SER A 246 19.36 13.43 -2.68
N SER A 247 19.07 13.39 -3.99
CA SER A 247 18.23 14.41 -4.64
C SER A 247 16.73 14.18 -4.43
N VAL A 248 16.33 12.95 -4.07
CA VAL A 248 14.92 12.57 -3.89
C VAL A 248 14.58 12.35 -2.40
N LEU A 249 15.35 11.52 -1.71
CA LEU A 249 15.07 11.08 -0.35
C LEU A 249 15.46 12.12 0.69
N THR A 250 14.84 12.04 1.87
CA THR A 250 15.36 12.74 3.06
C THR A 250 16.70 12.12 3.47
N HIS A 251 17.50 12.86 4.25
CA HIS A 251 18.84 12.40 4.64
C HIS A 251 18.80 11.08 5.40
N ASP A 252 17.86 10.91 6.34
CA ASP A 252 17.70 9.67 7.10
C ASP A 252 17.29 8.49 6.20
N SER A 253 16.36 8.72 5.28
CA SER A 253 15.90 7.70 4.34
C SER A 253 17.00 7.30 3.35
N ALA A 254 17.75 8.26 2.82
CA ALA A 254 18.92 7.99 1.98
C ALA A 254 19.98 7.20 2.76
N ALA A 255 20.26 7.58 4.01
CA ALA A 255 21.21 6.88 4.86
C ALA A 255 20.77 5.43 5.14
N ALA A 256 19.49 5.19 5.43
CA ALA A 256 18.96 3.85 5.67
C ALA A 256 19.10 2.95 4.43
N VAL A 257 18.74 3.46 3.24
CA VAL A 257 18.90 2.71 1.98
C VAL A 257 20.38 2.44 1.68
N MET A 258 21.25 3.44 1.82
CA MET A 258 22.68 3.28 1.55
C MET A 258 23.36 2.32 2.54
N LYS A 259 22.97 2.37 3.81
CA LYS A 259 23.44 1.43 4.83
C LYS A 259 23.06 0.00 4.45
N ALA A 260 21.80 -0.22 4.10
CA ALA A 260 21.32 -1.55 3.72
C ALA A 260 22.01 -2.08 2.44
N LEU A 261 22.29 -1.21 1.47
CA LEU A 261 23.08 -1.55 0.29
C LEU A 261 24.53 -1.89 0.64
N ALA A 262 25.18 -1.11 1.51
CA ALA A 262 26.56 -1.33 1.92
C ALA A 262 26.74 -2.61 2.76
N GLU A 263 25.77 -2.92 3.64
CA GLU A 263 25.80 -4.11 4.49
C GLU A 263 25.30 -5.38 3.78
N GLY A 264 24.61 -5.23 2.64
CA GLY A 264 24.02 -6.36 1.90
C GLY A 264 22.80 -7.00 2.60
N ARG A 265 22.26 -6.38 3.65
CA ARG A 265 21.09 -6.84 4.43
C ARG A 265 20.15 -5.67 4.74
N GLY A 266 18.93 -5.97 5.18
CA GLY A 266 17.93 -4.96 5.58
C GLY A 266 17.20 -4.28 4.43
N LEU A 267 17.29 -4.83 3.21
CA LEU A 267 16.61 -4.29 2.03
C LEU A 267 16.12 -5.40 1.10
N VAL A 268 14.88 -5.27 0.63
CA VAL A 268 14.22 -6.21 -0.29
C VAL A 268 13.79 -5.50 -1.57
N THR A 269 13.98 -6.18 -2.71
CA THR A 269 13.49 -5.75 -4.02
C THR A 269 12.65 -6.86 -4.65
N GLU A 270 11.87 -6.54 -5.68
CA GLU A 270 11.05 -7.53 -6.39
C GLU A 270 11.91 -8.65 -6.99
N GLU A 271 13.07 -8.32 -7.55
CA GLU A 271 13.98 -9.29 -8.15
C GLU A 271 14.51 -10.33 -7.15
N MET A 272 14.69 -9.93 -5.88
CA MET A 272 15.17 -10.84 -4.84
C MET A 272 14.14 -11.91 -4.47
N ILE A 273 12.85 -11.58 -4.57
CA ILE A 273 11.77 -12.48 -4.18
C ILE A 273 11.20 -13.27 -5.37
N ALA A 274 11.46 -12.82 -6.60
CA ALA A 274 10.89 -13.34 -7.83
C ALA A 274 11.03 -14.86 -7.98
N SER A 275 12.22 -15.41 -7.78
CA SER A 275 12.45 -16.85 -7.92
C SER A 275 11.57 -17.68 -6.97
N SER A 276 11.45 -17.24 -5.72
CA SER A 276 10.64 -17.91 -4.70
C SER A 276 9.14 -17.79 -4.98
N LEU A 277 8.71 -16.70 -5.61
CA LEU A 277 7.33 -16.54 -6.07
C LEU A 277 7.02 -17.51 -7.23
N LEU A 278 7.84 -17.51 -8.28
CA LEU A 278 7.57 -18.23 -9.52
C LEU A 278 7.70 -19.75 -9.39
N LEU A 279 8.43 -20.23 -8.39
CA LEU A 279 8.55 -21.67 -8.09
C LEU A 279 7.41 -22.20 -7.21
N SER A 280 6.42 -21.38 -6.87
CA SER A 280 5.25 -21.82 -6.10
C SER A 280 4.51 -22.96 -6.81
N PRO A 281 4.14 -24.06 -6.10
CA PRO A 281 3.43 -25.19 -6.68
C PRO A 281 2.10 -24.82 -7.35
N HIS A 282 1.46 -23.73 -6.92
CA HIS A 282 0.21 -23.23 -7.51
C HIS A 282 0.34 -22.94 -9.01
N PHE A 283 1.54 -22.60 -9.50
CA PHE A 283 1.76 -22.35 -10.94
C PHE A 283 1.85 -23.62 -11.79
N ARG A 284 1.59 -24.80 -11.21
CA ARG A 284 1.46 -26.09 -11.90
C ARG A 284 0.01 -26.55 -12.05
N ASP A 285 -0.91 -25.91 -11.34
CA ASP A 285 -2.32 -26.30 -11.28
C ASP A 285 -3.20 -25.07 -11.52
N VAL A 286 -3.79 -25.01 -12.70
CA VAL A 286 -4.66 -23.89 -13.12
C VAL A 286 -5.89 -23.79 -12.21
N GLU A 287 -6.48 -24.91 -11.80
CA GLU A 287 -7.70 -24.90 -11.00
C GLU A 287 -7.41 -24.46 -9.57
N ALA A 288 -6.33 -24.97 -8.95
CA ALA A 288 -5.87 -24.46 -7.66
C ALA A 288 -5.50 -22.96 -7.71
N LEU A 289 -4.90 -22.51 -8.82
CA LEU A 289 -4.54 -21.10 -8.98
C LEU A 289 -5.77 -20.19 -9.14
N LYS A 290 -6.88 -20.67 -9.73
CA LYS A 290 -8.14 -19.91 -9.82
C LYS A 290 -8.77 -19.64 -8.45
N GLU A 291 -8.49 -20.47 -7.46
CA GLU A 291 -8.98 -20.28 -6.09
C GLU A 291 -8.22 -19.16 -5.34
N ILE A 292 -7.07 -18.72 -5.85
CA ILE A 292 -6.30 -17.61 -5.29
C ILE A 292 -6.92 -16.26 -5.64
N ASN A 293 -6.89 -15.33 -4.68
CA ASN A 293 -7.40 -13.98 -4.88
C ASN A 293 -6.65 -13.24 -5.99
N GLY A 294 -7.41 -12.64 -6.91
CA GLY A 294 -6.90 -11.86 -8.03
C GLY A 294 -6.55 -12.64 -9.30
N MET A 295 -6.70 -13.96 -9.31
CA MET A 295 -6.36 -14.85 -10.44
C MET A 295 -7.45 -15.00 -11.51
N GLN A 296 -8.54 -14.23 -11.42
CA GLN A 296 -9.65 -14.28 -12.37
C GLN A 296 -9.27 -13.77 -13.77
N GLY A 297 -10.20 -13.83 -14.73
CA GLY A 297 -10.05 -13.18 -16.04
C GLY A 297 -8.92 -13.75 -16.92
N GLY A 298 -8.70 -15.06 -16.83
CA GLY A 298 -7.72 -15.77 -17.64
C GLY A 298 -6.27 -15.59 -17.17
N LEU A 299 -6.02 -14.93 -16.03
CA LEU A 299 -4.67 -14.70 -15.53
C LEU A 299 -4.01 -16.01 -15.09
N ALA A 300 -4.76 -16.90 -14.43
CA ALA A 300 -4.26 -18.21 -14.00
C ALA A 300 -3.73 -19.04 -15.18
N GLU A 301 -4.49 -19.12 -16.27
CA GLU A 301 -4.12 -19.85 -17.49
C GLU A 301 -2.85 -19.28 -18.12
N ARG A 302 -2.75 -17.94 -18.22
CA ARG A 302 -1.57 -17.28 -18.78
C ARG A 302 -0.32 -17.57 -17.95
N LEU A 303 -0.40 -17.42 -16.62
CA LEU A 303 0.73 -17.66 -15.72
C LEU A 303 1.16 -19.13 -15.76
N CYS A 304 0.24 -20.07 -15.63
CA CYS A 304 0.56 -21.50 -15.74
C CYS A 304 1.09 -21.88 -17.12
N GLY A 305 0.62 -21.23 -18.19
CA GLY A 305 1.11 -21.46 -19.55
C GLY A 305 2.57 -21.05 -19.72
N VAL A 306 2.95 -19.86 -19.23
CA VAL A 306 4.32 -19.34 -19.35
C VAL A 306 5.29 -20.03 -18.39
N LEU A 307 4.83 -20.34 -17.18
CA LEU A 307 5.73 -20.88 -16.14
C LEU A 307 5.89 -22.40 -16.23
N ARG A 308 5.06 -23.13 -16.99
CA ARG A 308 4.91 -24.61 -16.95
C ARG A 308 6.22 -25.41 -16.96
N ASP A 309 7.13 -25.08 -17.86
CA ASP A 309 8.30 -25.94 -18.10
C ASP A 309 9.52 -25.44 -17.32
N ASP A 310 9.92 -24.18 -17.54
CA ASP A 310 11.03 -23.52 -16.84
C ASP A 310 10.57 -22.16 -16.27
N PRO A 311 10.03 -22.12 -15.03
CA PRO A 311 9.55 -20.89 -14.40
C PRO A 311 10.63 -19.82 -14.27
N LEU A 312 11.90 -20.21 -14.17
CA LEU A 312 13.01 -19.28 -13.99
C LEU A 312 13.52 -18.73 -15.32
N ASN A 313 13.08 -19.27 -16.46
CA ASN A 313 13.48 -18.77 -17.77
C ASN A 313 13.10 -17.29 -17.96
N VAL A 314 11.97 -16.86 -17.39
CA VAL A 314 11.50 -15.46 -17.46
C VAL A 314 12.44 -14.49 -16.72
N LEU A 315 13.31 -15.01 -15.85
CA LEU A 315 14.28 -14.24 -15.05
C LEU A 315 15.69 -14.18 -15.66
N ARG A 316 15.98 -14.92 -16.75
CA ARG A 316 17.37 -15.12 -17.25
C ARG A 316 17.99 -13.94 -18.02
N HIS A 317 17.20 -12.98 -18.49
CA HIS A 317 17.71 -11.91 -19.34
C HIS A 317 17.09 -10.56 -18.95
N GLY A 318 17.89 -9.62 -18.46
CA GLY A 318 17.51 -8.20 -18.46
C GLY A 318 17.76 -7.59 -19.84
N GLU A 319 16.81 -6.82 -20.37
CA GLU A 319 16.97 -6.15 -21.67
C GLU A 319 17.26 -4.65 -21.47
N ARG A 320 18.21 -4.12 -22.25
CA ARG A 320 18.31 -2.68 -22.47
C ARG A 320 17.27 -2.31 -23.51
N THR A 321 16.27 -1.53 -23.10
CA THR A 321 15.31 -0.97 -24.07
C THR A 321 15.98 0.11 -24.93
N HIS A 322 15.40 0.38 -26.10
CA HIS A 322 15.91 1.39 -27.05
C HIS A 322 16.03 2.80 -26.44
N ASP A 323 15.29 3.08 -25.36
CA ASP A 323 15.25 4.36 -24.65
C ASP A 323 16.24 4.46 -23.48
N GLN A 324 17.22 3.55 -23.37
CA GLN A 324 18.13 3.45 -22.22
C GLN A 324 17.41 3.20 -20.87
N GLU A 325 16.10 2.92 -20.89
CA GLU A 325 15.38 2.47 -19.71
C GLU A 325 15.76 1.01 -19.41
N ILE A 326 16.30 0.82 -18.22
CA ILE A 326 16.60 -0.48 -17.65
C ILE A 326 15.27 -1.16 -17.29
N SER A 327 15.04 -2.36 -17.87
CA SER A 327 13.96 -3.26 -17.47
C SER A 327 14.55 -4.45 -16.74
N LEU A 328 14.18 -4.62 -15.48
CA LEU A 328 14.60 -5.78 -14.69
C LEU A 328 13.79 -7.02 -15.10
N PRO A 329 14.34 -8.24 -14.98
CA PRO A 329 13.68 -9.44 -15.52
C PRO A 329 12.28 -9.69 -14.96
N TYR A 330 12.08 -9.55 -13.64
CA TYR A 330 10.75 -9.74 -13.06
C TYR A 330 9.79 -8.60 -13.44
N ASP A 331 10.23 -7.34 -13.47
CA ASP A 331 9.39 -6.23 -13.96
C ASP A 331 8.95 -6.44 -15.42
N ARG A 332 9.84 -6.93 -16.29
CA ARG A 332 9.50 -7.31 -17.68
C ARG A 332 8.42 -8.39 -17.69
N PHE A 333 8.63 -9.49 -16.97
CA PHE A 333 7.67 -10.59 -16.89
C PHE A 333 6.29 -10.11 -16.44
N ILE A 334 6.23 -9.24 -15.42
CA ILE A 334 4.96 -8.67 -14.95
C ILE A 334 4.27 -7.86 -16.05
N ARG A 335 5.02 -7.06 -16.82
CA ARG A 335 4.46 -6.25 -17.92
C ARG A 335 3.95 -7.13 -19.07
N GLU A 336 4.61 -8.24 -19.36
CA GLU A 336 4.15 -9.23 -20.36
C GLU A 336 2.83 -9.91 -19.94
N MET A 337 2.66 -10.16 -18.63
CA MET A 337 1.45 -10.77 -18.09
C MET A 337 0.29 -9.78 -17.90
N ALA A 338 0.61 -8.48 -17.86
CA ALA A 338 -0.35 -7.41 -17.72
C ALA A 338 -1.18 -7.22 -19.00
N THR A 339 -2.45 -6.91 -18.83
CA THR A 339 -3.39 -6.62 -19.93
C THR A 339 -4.19 -5.37 -19.61
N ARG A 340 -5.02 -4.90 -20.56
CA ARG A 340 -5.95 -3.79 -20.34
C ARG A 340 -6.93 -4.06 -19.19
N THR A 341 -7.23 -5.33 -18.89
CA THR A 341 -8.13 -5.74 -17.80
C THR A 341 -7.38 -6.18 -16.53
N HIS A 342 -6.08 -6.48 -16.65
CA HIS A 342 -5.22 -6.89 -15.53
C HIS A 342 -3.97 -6.01 -15.50
N PRO A 343 -4.03 -4.82 -14.87
CA PRO A 343 -2.86 -3.95 -14.74
C PRO A 343 -1.72 -4.65 -14.00
N ALA A 344 -0.50 -4.19 -14.22
CA ALA A 344 0.71 -4.77 -13.62
C ALA A 344 0.65 -4.90 -12.08
N SER A 345 0.02 -3.94 -11.38
CA SER A 345 -0.18 -4.02 -9.92
C SER A 345 -1.14 -5.15 -9.51
N ARG A 346 -2.17 -5.44 -10.32
CA ARG A 346 -3.07 -6.58 -10.10
C ARG A 346 -2.34 -7.91 -10.29
N VAL A 347 -1.52 -8.02 -11.34
CA VAL A 347 -0.69 -9.22 -11.59
C VAL A 347 0.25 -9.46 -10.41
N ARG A 348 0.98 -8.43 -9.98
CA ARG A 348 1.87 -8.50 -8.81
C ARG A 348 1.17 -8.97 -7.55
N ARG A 349 0.03 -8.35 -7.21
CA ARG A 349 -0.77 -8.73 -6.04
C ARG A 349 -1.24 -10.18 -6.13
N ALA A 350 -1.71 -10.63 -7.29
CA ALA A 350 -2.16 -12.01 -7.48
C ALA A 350 -1.02 -13.03 -7.27
N ILE A 351 0.19 -12.71 -7.77
CA ILE A 351 1.38 -13.57 -7.56
C ILE A 351 1.78 -13.59 -6.07
N LEU A 352 1.73 -12.45 -5.37
CA LEU A 352 1.98 -12.44 -3.92
C LEU A 352 0.88 -13.17 -3.13
N ALA A 353 -0.38 -13.05 -3.56
CA ALA A 353 -1.49 -13.78 -2.97
C ALA A 353 -1.31 -15.30 -3.08
N SER A 354 -0.70 -15.81 -4.16
CA SER A 354 -0.40 -17.25 -4.28
C SER A 354 0.71 -17.68 -3.32
N ALA A 355 1.72 -16.85 -3.07
CA ALA A 355 2.79 -17.12 -2.11
C ALA A 355 2.30 -17.07 -0.65
N PHE A 356 1.33 -16.21 -0.35
CA PHE A 356 0.71 -16.11 0.97
C PHE A 356 -0.54 -16.98 1.15
N ASN A 357 -0.93 -17.72 0.10
CA ASN A 357 -2.14 -18.54 0.05
C ASN A 357 -3.39 -17.75 0.49
N ILE A 358 -3.59 -16.57 -0.09
CA ILE A 358 -4.78 -15.74 0.09
C ILE A 358 -5.81 -16.21 -0.93
N ARG A 359 -6.77 -17.01 -0.47
CA ARG A 359 -7.82 -17.61 -1.30
C ARG A 359 -9.06 -16.72 -1.37
N ASN A 360 -9.85 -16.89 -2.42
CA ASN A 360 -11.12 -16.19 -2.60
C ASN A 360 -12.14 -16.51 -1.49
N ASP A 361 -12.07 -17.72 -0.92
CA ASP A 361 -12.96 -18.20 0.15
C ASP A 361 -12.50 -17.81 1.57
N ASP A 362 -11.33 -17.17 1.72
CA ASP A 362 -10.80 -16.73 3.02
C ASP A 362 -11.47 -15.41 3.44
N THR A 363 -12.64 -15.52 4.07
CA THR A 363 -13.46 -14.35 4.46
C THR A 363 -12.70 -13.38 5.37
N ALA A 364 -11.88 -13.89 6.29
CA ALA A 364 -11.09 -13.07 7.21
C ALA A 364 -10.08 -12.16 6.49
N LEU A 365 -9.58 -12.58 5.32
CA LEU A 365 -8.62 -11.81 4.53
C LEU A 365 -9.26 -11.01 3.39
N CYS A 366 -10.40 -11.47 2.86
CA CYS A 366 -11.01 -10.91 1.66
C CYS A 366 -12.27 -10.06 1.93
N HIS A 367 -12.97 -10.29 3.05
CA HIS A 367 -14.32 -9.75 3.28
C HIS A 367 -14.52 -9.10 4.66
N ASP A 368 -13.79 -9.54 5.68
CA ASP A 368 -13.89 -8.96 7.03
C ASP A 368 -13.13 -7.64 7.14
N ASP A 369 -13.61 -6.75 8.00
CA ASP A 369 -12.95 -5.50 8.35
C ASP A 369 -11.71 -5.72 9.22
N PRO A 370 -10.85 -4.70 9.39
CA PRO A 370 -9.71 -4.78 10.28
C PRO A 370 -10.10 -5.16 11.70
N GLN A 371 -9.38 -6.11 12.30
CA GLN A 371 -9.74 -6.68 13.60
C GLN A 371 -8.87 -6.20 14.78
N TYR A 372 -7.83 -5.42 14.51
CA TYR A 372 -6.93 -4.86 15.54
C TYR A 372 -6.19 -3.63 15.02
N ILE A 373 -5.57 -2.89 15.93
CA ILE A 373 -4.68 -1.76 15.63
C ILE A 373 -3.28 -2.12 16.12
N ARG A 374 -2.33 -2.34 15.21
CA ARG A 374 -0.93 -2.61 15.56
C ARG A 374 -0.12 -1.32 15.58
N VAL A 375 0.42 -0.95 16.73
CA VAL A 375 1.30 0.22 16.89
C VAL A 375 2.74 -0.16 16.47
N LEU A 376 3.31 0.60 15.55
CA LEU A 376 4.71 0.47 15.11
C LEU A 376 5.63 1.44 15.85
N GLY A 377 5.15 2.63 16.17
CA GLY A 377 5.92 3.60 16.95
C GLY A 377 5.18 4.90 17.24
N PHE A 378 5.71 5.69 18.17
CA PHE A 378 5.10 6.93 18.61
C PHE A 378 6.11 7.92 19.22
N THR A 379 5.76 9.21 19.16
CA THR A 379 6.49 10.32 19.82
C THR A 379 5.94 10.59 21.22
N ARG A 380 6.48 11.58 21.93
CA ARG A 380 5.87 12.10 23.18
C ARG A 380 4.40 12.53 22.99
N ARG A 381 4.06 13.14 21.85
CA ARG A 381 2.68 13.50 21.52
C ARG A 381 1.86 12.26 21.19
N GLY A 382 2.41 11.31 20.43
CA GLY A 382 1.77 10.02 20.16
C GLY A 382 1.47 9.20 21.41
N ARG A 383 2.31 9.27 22.44
CA ARG A 383 2.02 8.65 23.75
C ARG A 383 0.74 9.21 24.38
N ARG A 384 0.46 10.51 24.20
CA ARG A 384 -0.81 11.11 24.67
C ARG A 384 -1.97 10.57 23.85
N LEU A 385 -1.83 10.46 22.53
CA LEU A 385 -2.84 9.84 21.66
C LEU A 385 -3.15 8.40 22.10
N LEU A 386 -2.12 7.58 22.36
CA LEU A 386 -2.30 6.22 22.86
C LEU A 386 -3.02 6.16 24.21
N SER A 387 -2.80 7.16 25.08
CA SER A 387 -3.55 7.25 26.35
C SER A 387 -5.03 7.50 26.11
N PHE A 388 -5.41 8.29 25.10
CA PHE A 388 -6.81 8.48 24.71
C PHE A 388 -7.39 7.21 24.07
N MET A 389 -6.63 6.56 23.18
CA MET A 389 -7.03 5.32 22.50
C MET A 389 -7.39 4.19 23.46
N ARG A 390 -6.86 4.16 24.69
CA ARG A 390 -7.28 3.19 25.72
C ARG A 390 -8.78 3.23 26.04
N HIS A 391 -9.42 4.37 25.81
CA HIS A 391 -10.84 4.58 26.08
C HIS A 391 -11.67 4.80 24.82
N THR A 392 -11.03 5.19 23.71
CA THR A 392 -11.73 5.54 22.46
C THR A 392 -11.56 4.50 21.35
N ALA A 393 -10.58 3.60 21.43
CA ALA A 393 -10.36 2.65 20.36
C ALA A 393 -11.45 1.57 20.34
N ALA A 394 -12.04 1.34 19.17
CA ALA A 394 -13.06 0.32 18.95
C ALA A 394 -12.46 -1.08 18.73
N LEU A 395 -11.16 -1.15 18.42
CA LEU A 395 -10.43 -2.39 18.15
C LEU A 395 -9.32 -2.61 19.19
N PRO A 396 -8.94 -3.88 19.47
CA PRO A 396 -7.79 -4.19 20.31
C PRO A 396 -6.51 -3.52 19.81
N VAL A 397 -5.82 -2.80 20.71
CA VAL A 397 -4.55 -2.14 20.40
C VAL A 397 -3.38 -3.03 20.79
N LEU A 398 -2.60 -3.44 19.79
CA LEU A 398 -1.42 -4.30 19.95
C LEU A 398 -0.15 -3.44 19.93
N MET A 399 0.68 -3.58 20.96
CA MET A 399 1.99 -2.93 21.08
C MET A 399 3.14 -3.83 20.63
N SER A 400 2.92 -5.14 20.69
CA SER A 400 3.88 -6.18 20.29
C SER A 400 3.17 -7.32 19.54
N ALA A 401 3.94 -8.16 18.85
CA ALA A 401 3.36 -9.35 18.21
C ALA A 401 2.89 -10.40 19.23
N SER A 402 3.43 -10.37 20.46
CA SER A 402 2.99 -11.25 21.53
C SER A 402 1.55 -10.97 21.96
N ASP A 403 1.09 -9.72 21.79
CA ASP A 403 -0.27 -9.30 22.14
C ASP A 403 -1.31 -9.96 21.22
N ALA A 404 -0.93 -10.41 20.02
CA ALA A 404 -1.83 -11.14 19.12
C ALA A 404 -2.41 -12.42 19.74
N ARG A 405 -1.80 -12.94 20.83
CA ARG A 405 -2.32 -14.08 21.59
C ARG A 405 -3.63 -13.77 22.32
N SER A 406 -3.92 -12.51 22.61
CA SER A 406 -5.18 -12.10 23.26
C SER A 406 -6.33 -11.88 22.27
N LEU A 407 -6.11 -12.08 20.95
CA LEU A 407 -7.17 -11.94 19.96
C LEU A 407 -8.15 -13.11 20.08
N GLU A 408 -9.42 -12.77 20.24
CA GLU A 408 -10.48 -13.75 20.54
C GLU A 408 -11.07 -14.38 19.27
N THR A 409 -11.25 -13.59 18.21
CA THR A 409 -11.90 -14.05 16.98
C THR A 409 -10.94 -14.81 16.06
N GLU A 410 -11.48 -15.77 15.31
CA GLU A 410 -10.71 -16.50 14.30
C GLU A 410 -10.21 -15.56 13.19
N SER A 411 -11.06 -14.62 12.78
CA SER A 411 -10.72 -13.58 11.79
C SER A 411 -9.51 -12.75 12.23
N ALA A 412 -9.50 -12.27 13.48
CA ALA A 412 -8.38 -11.50 14.01
C ALA A 412 -7.07 -12.31 14.04
N ARG A 413 -7.13 -13.58 14.46
CA ARG A 413 -5.97 -14.48 14.47
C ARG A 413 -5.48 -14.78 13.05
N ARG A 414 -6.40 -14.92 12.08
CA ARG A 414 -6.06 -15.18 10.68
C ARG A 414 -5.35 -13.99 10.03
N GLN A 415 -5.85 -12.77 10.24
CA GLN A 415 -5.19 -11.53 9.81
C GLN A 415 -3.79 -11.39 10.47
N ALA A 416 -3.70 -11.55 11.79
CA ALA A 416 -2.42 -11.46 12.50
C ALA A 416 -1.39 -12.51 12.05
N LYS A 417 -1.84 -13.73 11.73
CA LYS A 417 -0.97 -14.79 11.19
C LYS A 417 -0.41 -14.41 9.83
N LEU A 418 -1.20 -13.79 8.96
CA LEU A 418 -0.73 -13.30 7.67
C LEU A 418 0.33 -12.20 7.86
N ASP A 419 0.10 -11.24 8.74
CA ASP A 419 1.05 -10.15 9.02
C ASP A 419 2.40 -10.69 9.50
N LEU A 420 2.39 -11.64 10.45
CA LEU A 420 3.61 -12.28 10.95
C LEU A 420 4.31 -13.10 9.87
N TYR A 421 3.57 -13.84 9.05
CA TYR A 421 4.14 -14.63 7.97
C TYR A 421 4.78 -13.74 6.91
N ALA A 422 4.09 -12.67 6.50
CA ALA A 422 4.60 -11.70 5.54
C ALA A 422 5.87 -11.00 6.07
N GLN A 423 5.91 -10.62 7.36
CA GLN A 423 7.10 -10.02 7.96
C GLN A 423 8.26 -11.03 8.04
N ALA A 424 8.01 -12.29 8.40
CA ALA A 424 9.03 -13.33 8.43
C ALA A 424 9.60 -13.60 7.03
N TRP A 425 8.74 -13.63 6.02
CA TRP A 425 9.13 -13.80 4.62
C TRP A 425 9.97 -12.60 4.15
N TRP A 426 9.58 -11.38 4.49
CA TRP A 426 10.39 -10.18 4.23
C TRP A 426 11.76 -10.23 4.93
N ASN A 427 11.80 -10.59 6.22
CA ASN A 427 13.04 -10.73 6.98
C ASN A 427 13.99 -11.76 6.34
N HIS A 428 13.45 -12.84 5.79
CA HIS A 428 14.24 -13.86 5.09
C HIS A 428 14.98 -13.25 3.88
N PHE A 429 14.29 -12.56 2.98
CA PHE A 429 14.93 -11.93 1.83
C PHE A 429 15.81 -10.73 2.20
N ALA A 430 15.50 -10.07 3.31
CA ALA A 430 16.33 -9.00 3.83
C ALA A 430 17.61 -9.51 4.54
N SER A 431 17.86 -10.83 4.61
CA SER A 431 18.97 -11.41 5.37
C SER A 431 18.95 -11.04 6.86
N LEU A 432 17.75 -10.93 7.44
CA LEU A 432 17.49 -10.59 8.84
C LEU A 432 16.93 -11.79 9.63
N HIS A 433 17.56 -12.96 9.50
CA HIS A 433 17.08 -14.22 10.11
C HIS A 433 17.07 -14.21 11.65
N ASP A 434 17.83 -13.31 12.25
CA ASP A 434 17.99 -13.13 13.69
C ASP A 434 16.92 -12.21 14.31
N VAL A 435 16.11 -11.53 13.48
CA VAL A 435 15.09 -10.59 13.95
C VAL A 435 13.83 -11.35 14.38
N ASP A 436 13.56 -11.29 15.69
CA ASP A 436 12.37 -11.86 16.32
C ASP A 436 11.26 -10.81 16.45
N GLU A 437 10.22 -10.94 15.63
CA GLU A 437 9.07 -10.02 15.62
C GLU A 437 8.29 -10.03 16.96
N PHE A 438 8.36 -11.10 17.74
CA PHE A 438 7.74 -11.17 19.08
C PHE A 438 8.48 -10.35 20.13
N LYS A 439 9.77 -10.05 19.89
CA LYS A 439 10.59 -9.19 20.74
C LYS A 439 10.63 -7.73 20.27
N ARG A 440 10.11 -7.44 19.07
CA ARG A 440 10.04 -6.08 18.54
C ARG A 440 9.02 -5.26 19.34
N SER A 441 9.51 -4.27 20.08
CA SER A 441 8.69 -3.25 20.74
C SER A 441 8.37 -2.10 19.79
N ALA A 442 7.23 -1.43 20.00
CA ALA A 442 6.94 -0.16 19.35
C ALA A 442 8.08 0.85 19.56
N ILE A 443 8.44 1.56 18.48
CA ILE A 443 9.51 2.57 18.50
C ILE A 443 9.06 3.77 19.34
N ILE A 444 9.94 4.23 20.22
CA ILE A 444 9.69 5.41 21.06
C ILE A 444 10.67 6.49 20.65
N LEU A 445 10.20 7.44 19.84
CA LEU A 445 10.99 8.62 19.49
C LEU A 445 10.85 9.66 20.63
N LYS A 446 11.98 9.99 21.26
CA LYS A 446 12.02 10.81 22.48
C LYS A 446 11.75 12.28 22.24
#